data_AF-A0A2V1GVL7-F1
#
_entry.id   AF-A0A2V1GVL7-F1
#
_cell.length_a   1.000
_cell.length_b   1.000
_cell.length_c   1.000
_cell.angle_alpha   90.00
_cell.angle_beta   90.00
_cell.angle_gamma   90.00
#
_symmetry.space_group_name_H-M   'P 1'
#
loop_
_entity.id
_entity.type
_entity.pdbx_description
1 polymer ?
#
loop_
_entity_poly.entity_id
_entity_poly.type
_entity_poly.pdbx_seq_one_letter_code
_entity_poly.pdbx_strand_id
1 'polypeptide(L)'
;MPLLKSNLAIAKIACVNAHSSINQLTTDLTKVSYTSDRIKQEIKLEKIRDLSFDFRSQIARKPNTSRLAAICYEKMFLSKLAIACKIGGSNELSSHAFEFLAKRRLFPIELSFAHYPLKGIIYHWFCILDRDKYSDLQNPESWGANAIICDPLTRLVLPATEYEEKYQPILEQSEATSLGVEIRIDSTQDLDGFNWSYDQSHEAQQILSDLDDLD
;
A
#
# COMPACT_ATOMS: atom_id res chain seq x y z
N MET A 1 12.14 -20.67 -12.92
CA MET A 1 12.63 -20.37 -11.54
C MET A 1 13.48 -19.10 -11.39
N PRO A 2 14.32 -18.65 -12.35
CA PRO A 2 15.12 -17.42 -12.16
C PRO A 2 14.29 -16.15 -11.92
N LEU A 3 13.15 -16.03 -12.62
CA LEU A 3 12.25 -14.87 -12.51
C LEU A 3 11.67 -14.71 -11.09
N LEU A 4 11.10 -15.78 -10.51
CA LEU A 4 10.56 -15.78 -9.15
C LEU A 4 11.61 -15.33 -8.11
N LYS A 5 12.86 -15.82 -8.20
CA LYS A 5 13.93 -15.42 -7.27
C LYS A 5 14.27 -13.93 -7.38
N SER A 6 14.32 -13.40 -8.61
CA SER A 6 14.57 -11.98 -8.85
C SER A 6 13.43 -11.12 -8.29
N ASN A 7 12.17 -11.48 -8.58
CA ASN A 7 11.01 -10.70 -8.15
C ASN A 7 10.83 -10.74 -6.62
N LEU A 8 11.11 -11.89 -5.98
CA LEU A 8 11.17 -11.99 -4.52
C LEU A 8 12.23 -11.06 -3.92
N ALA A 9 13.43 -11.00 -4.53
CA ALA A 9 14.50 -10.13 -4.03
C ALA A 9 14.12 -8.65 -4.15
N ILE A 10 13.52 -8.24 -5.26
CA ILE A 10 13.11 -6.84 -5.46
C ILE A 10 11.93 -6.49 -4.55
N ALA A 11 10.95 -7.38 -4.37
CA ALA A 11 9.87 -7.20 -3.41
C ALA A 11 10.37 -7.02 -1.97
N LYS A 12 11.39 -7.79 -1.56
CA LYS A 12 12.07 -7.60 -0.27
C LYS A 12 12.70 -6.23 -0.16
N ILE A 13 13.38 -5.76 -1.20
CA ILE A 13 13.97 -4.41 -1.23
C ILE A 13 12.86 -3.35 -1.12
N ALA A 14 11.71 -3.53 -1.76
CA ALA A 14 10.58 -2.61 -1.66
C ALA A 14 10.03 -2.53 -0.22
N CYS A 15 9.84 -3.68 0.45
CA CYS A 15 9.45 -3.70 1.86
C CYS A 15 10.48 -2.98 2.75
N VAL A 16 11.77 -3.26 2.57
CA VAL A 16 12.85 -2.59 3.32
C VAL A 16 12.83 -1.08 3.07
N ASN A 17 12.61 -0.66 1.82
CA ASN A 17 12.55 0.75 1.46
C ASN A 17 11.35 1.47 2.10
N ALA A 18 10.20 0.83 2.20
CA ALA A 18 9.05 1.36 2.94
C ALA A 18 9.38 1.56 4.42
N HIS A 19 9.97 0.56 5.07
CA HIS A 19 10.35 0.66 6.49
C HIS A 19 11.49 1.63 6.77
N SER A 20 12.40 1.84 5.82
CA SER A 20 13.45 2.85 5.98
C SER A 20 12.93 4.28 5.90
N SER A 21 11.75 4.46 5.28
CA SER A 21 11.19 5.79 4.96
C SER A 21 10.01 6.17 5.86
N ILE A 22 9.28 5.19 6.39
CA ILE A 22 8.05 5.38 7.17
C ILE A 22 8.13 4.53 8.44
N ASN A 23 7.95 5.14 9.61
CA ASN A 23 7.81 4.36 10.84
C ASN A 23 6.42 3.73 10.90
N GLN A 24 6.38 2.42 11.13
CA GLN A 24 5.14 1.70 11.32
C GLN A 24 4.50 2.08 12.66
N LEU A 25 3.23 2.51 12.61
CA LEU A 25 2.36 2.50 13.79
C LEU A 25 2.10 1.03 14.15
N THR A 26 2.63 0.58 15.29
CA THR A 26 2.46 -0.82 15.72
C THR A 26 0.98 -1.16 15.87
N THR A 27 0.49 -2.08 15.04
CA THR A 27 -0.85 -2.67 15.11
C THR A 27 -0.95 -3.75 16.20
N ASP A 28 -0.12 -3.70 17.24
CA ASP A 28 -0.26 -4.63 18.37
C ASP A 28 -1.54 -4.26 19.15
N LEU A 29 -2.67 -4.76 18.65
CA LEU A 29 -4.01 -4.63 19.22
C LEU A 29 -4.12 -5.32 20.58
N THR A 30 -3.09 -6.08 21.00
CA THR A 30 -3.04 -6.79 22.29
C THR A 30 -2.30 -6.01 23.38
N LYS A 31 -1.50 -5.00 23.00
CA LYS A 31 -0.77 -4.11 23.92
C LYS A 31 -1.29 -2.68 23.85
N VAL A 32 -2.60 -2.53 24.04
CA VAL A 32 -3.24 -1.21 24.05
C VAL A 32 -2.96 -0.51 25.40
N SER A 33 -1.74 0.01 25.55
CA SER A 33 -1.51 1.17 26.40
C SER A 33 -1.89 2.39 25.56
N TYR A 34 -3.06 2.99 25.85
CA TYR A 34 -3.44 4.29 25.29
C TYR A 34 -2.53 5.37 25.89
N THR A 35 -1.33 5.50 25.34
CA THR A 35 -0.49 6.66 25.62
C THR A 35 -0.99 7.85 24.81
N SER A 36 -0.83 9.07 25.32
CA SER A 36 -1.16 10.30 24.60
C SER A 36 -0.48 10.36 23.23
N ASP A 37 0.75 9.84 23.14
CA ASP A 37 1.54 9.83 21.91
C ASP A 37 0.91 8.95 20.82
N ARG A 38 0.33 7.80 21.19
CA ARG A 38 -0.36 6.92 20.25
C ARG A 38 -1.62 7.59 19.69
N ILE A 39 -2.40 8.27 20.54
CA ILE A 39 -3.59 9.00 20.11
C ILE A 39 -3.19 10.13 19.15
N LYS A 40 -2.14 10.90 19.46
CA LYS A 40 -1.60 11.93 18.56
C LYS A 40 -1.20 11.35 17.20
N GLN A 41 -0.53 10.20 17.21
CA GLN A 41 -0.12 9.49 16.00
C GLN A 41 -1.31 8.99 15.17
N GLU A 42 -2.36 8.45 15.79
CA GLU A 42 -3.58 8.00 15.12
C GLU A 42 -4.33 9.19 14.50
N ILE A 43 -4.45 10.32 15.20
CA ILE A 43 -5.02 11.57 14.66
C ILE A 43 -4.22 12.06 13.45
N LYS A 44 -2.88 12.04 13.55
CA LYS A 44 -2.01 12.44 12.42
C LYS A 44 -2.23 11.55 11.20
N LEU A 45 -2.41 10.24 11.42
CA LEU A 45 -2.68 9.27 10.35
C LEU A 45 -4.06 9.48 9.71
N GLU A 46 -5.10 9.77 10.51
CA GLU A 46 -6.43 10.10 10.01
C GLU A 46 -6.39 11.34 9.11
N LYS A 47 -5.71 12.41 9.57
CA LYS A 47 -5.52 13.62 8.75
C LYS A 47 -4.81 13.33 7.43
N ILE A 48 -3.74 12.53 7.44
CA ILE A 48 -3.03 12.11 6.21
C ILE A 48 -4.00 11.45 5.22
N ARG A 49 -4.93 10.63 5.70
CA ARG A 49 -5.92 9.93 4.86
C ARG A 49 -6.97 10.86 4.30
N ASP A 50 -7.48 11.79 5.11
CA ASP A 50 -8.44 12.81 4.66
C ASP A 50 -7.84 13.68 3.56
N LEU A 51 -6.60 14.15 3.77
CA LEU A 51 -5.85 14.93 2.79
C LEU A 51 -5.63 14.16 1.49
N SER A 52 -5.32 12.86 1.58
CA SER A 52 -5.19 11.99 0.41
C SER A 52 -6.52 11.84 -0.35
N PHE A 53 -7.64 11.73 0.37
CA PHE A 53 -8.97 11.64 -0.25
C PHE A 53 -9.37 12.93 -0.96
N ASP A 54 -9.11 14.08 -0.35
CA ASP A 54 -9.35 15.39 -0.96
C ASP A 54 -8.48 15.57 -2.21
N PHE A 55 -7.22 15.17 -2.14
CA PHE A 55 -6.31 15.20 -3.28
C PHE A 55 -6.80 14.32 -4.44
N ARG A 56 -7.26 13.09 -4.17
CA ARG A 56 -7.89 12.21 -5.18
C ARG A 56 -9.06 12.91 -5.86
N SER A 57 -9.91 13.57 -5.09
CA SER A 57 -11.09 14.29 -5.58
C SER A 57 -10.70 15.47 -6.49
N GLN A 58 -9.62 16.18 -6.17
CA GLN A 58 -9.09 17.27 -7.00
C GLN A 58 -8.51 16.74 -8.32
N ILE A 59 -7.70 15.68 -8.27
CA ILE A 59 -7.10 15.06 -9.45
C ILE A 59 -8.18 14.47 -10.38
N ALA A 60 -9.21 13.82 -9.83
CA ALA A 60 -10.31 13.27 -10.62
C ALA A 60 -11.10 14.32 -11.41
N ARG A 61 -11.02 15.61 -11.02
CA ARG A 61 -11.65 16.74 -11.73
C ARG A 61 -10.75 17.32 -12.83
N LYS A 62 -9.47 16.97 -12.90
CA LYS A 62 -8.56 17.48 -13.94
C LYS A 62 -8.90 16.84 -15.30
N PRO A 63 -9.08 17.64 -16.36
CA PRO A 63 -9.41 17.12 -17.69
C PRO A 63 -8.30 16.17 -18.17
N ASN A 64 -8.69 15.10 -18.87
CA ASN A 64 -7.80 14.07 -19.42
C ASN A 64 -7.05 13.19 -18.40
N THR A 65 -7.40 13.23 -17.12
CA THR A 65 -6.87 12.28 -16.13
C THR A 65 -7.69 10.99 -16.18
N SER A 66 -7.06 9.86 -16.53
CA SER A 66 -7.72 8.55 -16.44
C SER A 66 -7.98 8.18 -14.97
N ARG A 67 -8.97 7.31 -14.73
CA ARG A 67 -9.24 6.79 -13.37
C ARG A 67 -7.99 6.12 -12.78
N LEU A 68 -7.27 5.33 -13.58
CA LEU A 68 -6.05 4.66 -13.15
C LEU A 68 -4.97 5.67 -12.73
N ALA A 69 -4.74 6.70 -13.54
CA ALA A 69 -3.81 7.77 -13.22
C ALA A 69 -4.21 8.51 -11.94
N ALA A 70 -5.50 8.79 -11.74
CA ALA A 70 -5.98 9.45 -10.52
C ALA A 70 -5.68 8.64 -9.25
N ILE A 71 -5.92 7.32 -9.28
CA ILE A 71 -5.60 6.46 -8.12
C ILE A 71 -4.08 6.36 -7.93
N CYS A 72 -3.29 6.26 -9.00
CA CYS A 72 -1.83 6.25 -8.88
C CYS A 72 -1.29 7.55 -8.27
N TYR A 73 -1.81 8.71 -8.66
CA TYR A 73 -1.46 10.00 -8.07
C TYR A 73 -1.84 10.09 -6.59
N GLU A 74 -3.02 9.57 -6.21
CA GLU A 74 -3.44 9.46 -4.81
C GLU A 74 -2.46 8.62 -3.99
N LYS A 75 -2.09 7.42 -4.47
CA LYS A 75 -1.18 6.53 -3.71
C LYS A 75 0.23 7.11 -3.58
N MET A 76 0.73 7.78 -4.61
CA MET A 76 1.99 8.52 -4.52
C MET A 76 1.92 9.65 -3.51
N PHE A 77 0.81 10.41 -3.51
CA PHE A 77 0.60 11.50 -2.58
C PHE A 77 0.53 10.99 -1.12
N LEU A 78 -0.25 9.94 -0.89
CA LEU A 78 -0.35 9.25 0.40
C LEU A 78 1.02 8.78 0.90
N SER A 79 1.82 8.17 0.01
CA SER A 79 3.19 7.76 0.34
C SER A 79 4.07 8.93 0.75
N LYS A 80 4.06 10.03 -0.01
CA LYS A 80 4.86 11.23 0.29
C LYS A 80 4.48 11.86 1.63
N LEU A 81 3.18 11.97 1.93
CA LEU A 81 2.71 12.47 3.22
C LEU A 81 3.18 11.59 4.38
N ALA A 82 3.06 10.26 4.23
CA ALA A 82 3.51 9.31 5.24
C ALA A 82 5.03 9.39 5.49
N ILE A 83 5.85 9.55 4.45
CA ILE A 83 7.30 9.74 4.57
C ILE A 83 7.61 11.02 5.33
N ALA A 84 6.96 12.13 4.94
CA ALA A 84 7.22 13.43 5.54
C ALA A 84 6.80 13.48 7.01
N CYS A 85 5.67 12.84 7.35
CA CYS A 85 5.21 12.66 8.72
C CYS A 85 5.96 11.55 9.47
N LYS A 86 6.79 10.76 8.77
CA LYS A 86 7.46 9.54 9.25
C LYS A 86 6.51 8.54 9.91
N ILE A 87 5.28 8.44 9.44
CA ILE A 87 4.25 7.59 10.05
C ILE A 87 3.30 7.01 9.01
N GLY A 88 2.92 5.75 9.18
CA GLY A 88 1.98 5.09 8.27
C GLY A 88 1.47 3.74 8.78
N GLY A 89 0.33 3.32 8.24
CA GLY A 89 -0.24 1.98 8.35
C GLY A 89 -0.07 1.17 7.06
N SER A 90 -0.90 0.16 6.87
CA SER A 90 -0.79 -0.76 5.71
C SER A 90 -0.97 -0.06 4.36
N ASN A 91 -1.95 0.83 4.24
CA ASN A 91 -2.20 1.57 3.00
C ASN A 91 -1.01 2.46 2.63
N GLU A 92 -0.45 3.20 3.59
CA GLU A 92 0.67 4.11 3.39
C GLU A 92 1.97 3.35 3.03
N LEU A 93 2.30 2.32 3.79
CA LEU A 93 3.48 1.48 3.56
C LEU A 93 3.37 0.72 2.22
N SER A 94 2.21 0.14 1.91
CA SER A 94 1.97 -0.58 0.66
C SER A 94 1.91 0.34 -0.55
N SER A 95 1.42 1.57 -0.40
CA SER A 95 1.50 2.58 -1.47
C SER A 95 2.95 2.95 -1.80
N HIS A 96 3.81 3.08 -0.78
CA HIS A 96 5.24 3.34 -1.00
C HIS A 96 5.94 2.17 -1.68
N ALA A 97 5.69 0.94 -1.23
CA ALA A 97 6.25 -0.25 -1.86
C ALA A 97 5.77 -0.41 -3.31
N PHE A 98 4.47 -0.16 -3.56
CA PHE A 98 3.89 -0.17 -4.91
C PHE A 98 4.57 0.84 -5.84
N GLU A 99 4.75 2.08 -5.39
CA GLU A 99 5.47 3.11 -6.16
C GLU A 99 6.90 2.67 -6.50
N PHE A 100 7.62 2.13 -5.51
CA PHE A 100 8.98 1.62 -5.72
C PHE A 100 9.01 0.53 -6.80
N LEU A 101 8.13 -0.46 -6.70
CA LEU A 101 8.07 -1.60 -7.63
C LEU A 101 7.65 -1.15 -9.04
N ALA A 102 6.67 -0.26 -9.15
CA ALA A 102 6.21 0.29 -10.42
C ALA A 102 7.30 1.11 -11.13
N LYS A 103 8.07 1.93 -10.39
CA LYS A 103 9.24 2.65 -10.94
C LYS A 103 10.34 1.71 -11.45
N ARG A 104 10.45 0.51 -10.87
CA ARG A 104 11.34 -0.56 -11.34
C ARG A 104 10.77 -1.37 -12.51
N ARG A 105 9.57 -1.04 -12.97
CA ARG A 105 8.86 -1.70 -14.07
C ARG A 105 8.65 -3.20 -13.83
N LEU A 106 8.39 -3.59 -12.59
CA LEU A 106 7.96 -4.94 -12.29
C LEU A 106 6.46 -5.04 -12.53
N PHE A 107 6.10 -5.72 -13.62
CA PHE A 107 4.73 -5.92 -14.05
C PHE A 107 4.47 -7.40 -14.39
N PRO A 108 3.24 -7.91 -14.17
CA PRO A 108 2.11 -7.17 -13.60
C PRO A 108 2.28 -6.93 -12.09
N ILE A 109 1.77 -5.79 -11.62
CA ILE A 109 1.75 -5.43 -10.19
C ILE A 109 0.35 -4.95 -9.79
N GLU A 110 -0.04 -5.31 -8.57
CA GLU A 110 -1.26 -4.88 -7.94
C GLU A 110 -1.00 -4.25 -6.59
N LEU A 111 -1.81 -3.25 -6.26
CA LEU A 111 -2.09 -2.86 -4.90
C LEU A 111 -3.46 -3.43 -4.55
N SER A 112 -3.48 -4.39 -3.63
CA SER A 112 -4.67 -5.14 -3.23
C SER A 112 -4.95 -4.92 -1.75
N PHE A 113 -6.17 -5.27 -1.33
CA PHE A 113 -6.58 -5.16 0.06
C PHE A 113 -7.38 -6.39 0.50
N ALA A 114 -7.24 -6.73 1.79
CA ALA A 114 -8.06 -7.71 2.47
C ALA A 114 -9.02 -7.02 3.44
N HIS A 115 -10.28 -7.47 3.47
CA HIS A 115 -11.32 -6.95 4.35
C HIS A 115 -11.55 -7.88 5.55
N TYR A 116 -11.34 -7.36 6.75
CA TYR A 116 -11.54 -8.07 8.02
C TYR A 116 -12.72 -7.44 8.77
N PRO A 117 -13.77 -8.22 9.11
CA PRO A 117 -14.98 -7.71 9.75
C PRO A 117 -14.85 -7.49 11.28
N LEU A 118 -13.66 -7.69 11.88
CA LEU A 118 -13.49 -7.60 13.33
C LEU A 118 -13.67 -6.17 13.86
N LYS A 119 -14.72 -5.98 14.68
CA LYS A 119 -14.95 -4.76 15.50
C LYS A 119 -14.87 -3.46 14.67
N GLY A 120 -15.28 -3.53 13.41
CA GLY A 120 -15.13 -2.45 12.44
C GLY A 120 -14.73 -3.02 11.08
N ILE A 121 -14.94 -2.23 10.04
CA ILE A 121 -14.45 -2.54 8.69
C ILE A 121 -12.95 -2.21 8.70
N ILE A 122 -12.10 -3.22 8.84
CA ILE A 122 -10.64 -3.06 8.76
C ILE A 122 -10.17 -3.56 7.40
N TYR A 123 -9.45 -2.69 6.69
CA TYR A 123 -8.81 -3.03 5.44
C TYR A 123 -7.30 -3.11 5.64
N HIS A 124 -6.68 -4.16 5.09
CA HIS A 124 -5.23 -4.34 5.08
C HIS A 124 -4.71 -4.33 3.65
N TRP A 125 -3.87 -3.36 3.29
CA TRP A 125 -3.30 -3.25 1.94
C TRP A 125 -1.94 -3.91 1.84
N PHE A 126 -1.70 -4.55 0.69
CA PHE A 126 -0.43 -5.19 0.34
C PHE A 126 -0.26 -5.20 -1.19
N CYS A 127 0.96 -5.44 -1.65
CA CYS A 127 1.25 -5.55 -3.09
C CYS A 127 1.25 -7.01 -3.54
N ILE A 128 0.79 -7.26 -4.76
CA ILE A 128 0.91 -8.56 -5.43
C ILE A 128 1.66 -8.38 -6.74
N LEU A 129 2.71 -9.18 -6.97
CA LEU A 129 3.45 -9.22 -8.24
C LEU A 129 3.09 -10.50 -9.01
N ASP A 130 3.11 -10.44 -10.33
CA ASP A 130 2.99 -11.58 -11.24
C ASP A 130 1.73 -12.45 -11.05
N ARG A 131 0.66 -11.89 -10.46
CA ARG A 131 -0.63 -12.60 -10.37
C ARG A 131 -1.27 -12.72 -11.75
N ASP A 132 -1.72 -13.92 -12.10
CA ASP A 132 -2.54 -14.15 -13.29
C ASP A 132 -3.83 -13.31 -13.21
N LYS A 133 -4.10 -12.53 -14.27
CA LYS A 133 -5.20 -11.56 -14.32
C LYS A 133 -6.57 -12.21 -14.10
N TYR A 134 -6.73 -13.45 -14.56
CA TYR A 134 -7.99 -14.17 -14.53
C TYR A 134 -8.08 -15.18 -13.38
N SER A 135 -7.07 -15.24 -12.51
CA SER A 135 -7.11 -16.11 -11.33
C SER A 135 -8.21 -15.68 -10.36
N ASP A 136 -8.68 -16.64 -9.55
CA ASP A 136 -9.63 -16.35 -8.49
C ASP A 136 -8.94 -15.54 -7.38
N LEU A 137 -9.39 -14.31 -7.19
CA LEU A 137 -8.84 -13.41 -6.19
C LEU A 137 -9.04 -13.93 -4.76
N GLN A 138 -9.99 -14.83 -4.50
CA GLN A 138 -10.17 -15.41 -3.16
C GLN A 138 -9.30 -16.65 -2.92
N ASN A 139 -8.61 -17.15 -3.96
CA ASN A 139 -7.79 -18.35 -3.89
C ASN A 139 -6.33 -18.06 -4.34
N PRO A 140 -5.42 -17.75 -3.40
CA PRO A 140 -4.01 -17.49 -3.69
C PRO A 140 -3.27 -18.61 -4.44
N GLU A 141 -3.69 -19.87 -4.31
CA GLU A 141 -3.09 -20.98 -5.06
C GLU A 141 -3.34 -20.86 -6.57
N SER A 142 -4.45 -20.22 -6.95
CA SER A 142 -4.82 -19.99 -8.35
C SER A 142 -4.04 -18.86 -9.03
N TRP A 143 -3.30 -18.05 -8.26
CA TRP A 143 -2.66 -16.80 -8.74
C TRP A 143 -1.46 -17.01 -9.66
N GLY A 144 -0.99 -18.26 -9.76
CA GLY A 144 0.13 -18.66 -10.61
C GLY A 144 1.43 -18.85 -9.83
N ALA A 145 2.30 -19.72 -10.34
CA ALA A 145 3.52 -20.17 -9.65
C ALA A 145 4.60 -19.07 -9.45
N ASN A 146 4.47 -17.94 -10.14
CA ASN A 146 5.37 -16.79 -9.97
C ASN A 146 4.77 -15.68 -9.12
N ALA A 147 3.50 -15.80 -8.69
CA ALA A 147 2.84 -14.75 -7.93
C ALA A 147 3.53 -14.56 -6.57
N ILE A 148 3.78 -13.31 -6.20
CA ILE A 148 4.46 -12.94 -4.96
C ILE A 148 3.60 -11.95 -4.21
N ILE A 149 3.46 -12.16 -2.92
CA ILE A 149 2.85 -11.23 -1.99
C ILE A 149 3.96 -10.45 -1.32
N CYS A 150 3.82 -9.14 -1.34
CA CYS A 150 4.71 -8.18 -0.71
C CYS A 150 3.87 -7.38 0.28
N ASP A 151 3.95 -7.73 1.56
CA ASP A 151 3.28 -7.01 2.65
C ASP A 151 4.30 -6.23 3.48
N PRO A 152 4.43 -4.92 3.23
CA PRO A 152 5.24 -4.06 4.06
C PRO A 152 4.82 -4.05 5.51
N LEU A 153 3.53 -4.06 5.89
CA LEU A 153 3.14 -3.92 7.30
C LEU A 153 3.73 -5.04 8.16
N THR A 154 3.62 -6.29 7.71
CA THR A 154 4.16 -7.45 8.42
C THR A 154 5.62 -7.77 8.06
N ARG A 155 6.20 -7.01 7.12
CA ARG A 155 7.54 -7.23 6.52
C ARG A 155 7.66 -8.57 5.82
N LEU A 156 6.53 -9.17 5.42
CA LEU A 156 6.49 -10.47 4.82
C LEU A 156 6.56 -10.35 3.29
N VAL A 157 7.44 -11.14 2.69
CA VAL A 157 7.53 -11.27 1.23
C VAL A 157 7.67 -12.75 0.90
N LEU A 158 6.65 -13.32 0.24
CA LEU A 158 6.57 -14.74 -0.04
C LEU A 158 5.84 -15.05 -1.36
N PRO A 159 6.07 -16.24 -1.96
CA PRO A 159 5.23 -16.75 -3.03
C PRO A 159 3.78 -16.89 -2.58
N ALA A 160 2.80 -16.60 -3.44
CA ALA A 160 1.38 -16.66 -3.11
C ALA A 160 0.92 -18.05 -2.61
N THR A 161 1.57 -19.12 -3.07
CA THR A 161 1.32 -20.50 -2.61
C THR A 161 1.67 -20.74 -1.14
N GLU A 162 2.44 -19.86 -0.52
CA GLU A 162 2.82 -19.95 0.90
C GLU A 162 1.95 -19.01 1.78
N TYR A 163 0.92 -18.38 1.22
CA TYR A 163 0.13 -17.36 1.90
C TYR A 163 -0.67 -17.92 3.07
N GLU A 164 -1.46 -18.98 2.86
CA GLU A 164 -2.32 -19.52 3.93
C GLU A 164 -1.50 -20.01 5.13
N GLU A 165 -0.41 -20.74 4.88
CA GLU A 165 0.45 -21.30 5.92
C GLU A 165 1.14 -20.23 6.78
N LYS A 166 1.55 -19.09 6.18
CA LYS A 166 2.42 -18.10 6.84
C LYS A 166 1.75 -16.80 7.19
N TYR A 167 0.67 -16.43 6.51
CA TYR A 167 0.03 -15.12 6.62
C TYR A 167 -1.27 -15.16 7.42
N GLN A 168 -2.09 -16.20 7.24
CA GLN A 168 -3.33 -16.38 7.99
C GLN A 168 -3.12 -16.38 9.52
N PRO A 169 -2.01 -16.98 10.04
CA PRO A 169 -1.71 -16.93 11.48
C PRO A 169 -1.36 -15.53 12.01
N ILE A 170 -0.79 -14.65 11.17
CA ILE A 170 -0.32 -13.32 11.61
C ILE A 170 -1.51 -12.36 11.82
N LEU A 171 -2.63 -12.63 11.16
CA LEU A 171 -3.87 -11.86 11.28
C LEU A 171 -4.91 -12.55 12.18
N GLU A 172 -4.46 -13.50 13.02
CA GLU A 172 -5.30 -14.32 13.90
C GLU A 172 -6.24 -13.51 14.80
N GLN A 173 -7.47 -13.37 14.31
CA GLN A 173 -8.74 -13.71 14.97
C GLN A 173 -9.95 -13.58 14.02
N SER A 174 -9.76 -13.24 12.74
CA SER A 174 -10.82 -13.32 11.73
C SER A 174 -10.30 -13.72 10.37
N GLU A 175 -11.03 -14.63 9.74
CA GLU A 175 -10.92 -14.88 8.31
C GLU A 175 -11.20 -13.57 7.56
N ALA A 176 -10.32 -13.22 6.62
CA ALA A 176 -10.61 -12.15 5.67
C ALA A 176 -11.90 -12.53 4.94
N THR A 177 -12.88 -11.65 4.96
CA THR A 177 -14.18 -11.92 4.31
C THR A 177 -14.13 -11.72 2.80
N SER A 178 -13.19 -10.91 2.32
CA SER A 178 -12.93 -10.75 0.90
C SER A 178 -11.58 -10.12 0.62
N LEU A 179 -11.00 -10.49 -0.52
CA LEU A 179 -9.90 -9.79 -1.18
C LEU A 179 -10.42 -8.90 -2.30
N GLY A 180 -9.82 -7.71 -2.45
CA GLY A 180 -10.12 -6.73 -3.49
C GLY A 180 -8.84 -6.16 -4.11
N VAL A 181 -8.96 -5.61 -5.32
CA VAL A 181 -7.87 -4.94 -6.04
C VAL A 181 -8.17 -3.44 -6.08
N GLU A 182 -7.29 -2.63 -5.53
CA GLU A 182 -7.37 -1.15 -5.63
C GLU A 182 -6.82 -0.69 -6.98
N ILE A 183 -5.66 -1.23 -7.36
CA ILE A 183 -4.96 -0.89 -8.62
C ILE A 183 -4.30 -2.14 -9.17
N ARG A 184 -4.36 -2.33 -10.50
CA ARG A 184 -3.52 -3.27 -11.25
C ARG A 184 -2.88 -2.54 -12.42
N ILE A 185 -1.58 -2.74 -12.60
CA ILE A 185 -0.81 -2.30 -13.76
C ILE A 185 -0.25 -3.57 -14.42
N ASP A 186 -0.73 -3.88 -15.61
CA ASP A 186 -0.30 -5.06 -16.38
C ASP A 186 0.98 -4.76 -17.18
N SER A 187 1.19 -3.50 -17.59
CA SER A 187 2.35 -3.11 -18.40
C SER A 187 2.69 -1.62 -18.28
N THR A 188 3.80 -1.21 -18.90
CA THR A 188 4.14 0.22 -19.00
C THR A 188 3.11 1.04 -19.78
N GLN A 189 2.33 0.42 -20.69
CA GLN A 189 1.32 1.14 -21.49
C GLN A 189 0.15 1.61 -20.63
N ASP A 190 -0.16 0.89 -19.55
CA ASP A 190 -1.19 1.31 -18.60
C ASP A 190 -0.78 2.60 -17.85
N LEU A 191 0.50 2.96 -17.92
CA LEU A 191 1.07 4.18 -17.35
C LEU A 191 1.27 5.28 -18.40
N ASP A 192 0.77 5.11 -19.63
CA ASP A 192 0.85 6.14 -20.65
C ASP A 192 0.09 7.40 -20.20
N GLY A 193 0.80 8.54 -20.22
CA GLY A 193 0.29 9.81 -19.69
C GLY A 193 0.40 9.97 -18.17
N PHE A 194 0.85 8.93 -17.45
CA PHE A 194 1.18 9.04 -16.03
C PHE A 194 2.61 9.54 -15.83
N ASN A 195 2.79 10.60 -15.04
CA ASN A 195 4.11 11.13 -14.75
C ASN A 195 4.55 10.81 -13.32
N TRP A 196 5.46 9.85 -13.17
CA TRP A 196 6.10 9.53 -11.88
C TRP A 196 6.92 10.69 -11.30
N SER A 197 7.30 11.67 -12.12
CA SER A 197 7.98 12.89 -11.70
C SER A 197 7.00 14.04 -11.40
N TYR A 198 5.69 13.78 -11.36
CA TYR A 198 4.72 14.79 -10.95
C TYR A 198 5.03 15.20 -9.51
N ASP A 199 5.60 16.40 -9.40
CA ASP A 199 6.15 16.92 -8.17
C ASP A 199 5.04 17.55 -7.32
N GLN A 200 4.50 16.72 -6.43
CA GLN A 200 3.53 17.12 -5.41
C GLN A 200 4.21 17.65 -4.14
N SER A 201 5.52 17.88 -4.14
CA SER A 201 6.25 18.31 -2.94
C SER A 201 5.72 19.63 -2.39
N HIS A 202 5.28 20.56 -3.24
CA HIS A 202 4.73 21.84 -2.78
C HIS A 202 3.37 21.68 -2.09
N GLU A 203 2.47 20.88 -2.66
CA GLU A 203 1.15 20.56 -2.10
C GLU A 203 1.31 19.79 -0.77
N ALA A 204 2.24 18.83 -0.72
CA ALA A 204 2.57 18.10 0.50
C ALA A 204 3.23 19.00 1.57
N GLN A 205 4.11 19.94 1.19
CA GLN A 205 4.78 20.86 2.11
C GLN A 205 3.81 21.83 2.78
N GLN A 206 2.86 22.39 2.03
CA GLN A 206 1.82 23.25 2.60
C GLN A 206 0.92 22.48 3.57
N ILE A 207 0.68 21.20 3.29
CA ILE A 207 -0.11 20.33 4.17
C ILE A 207 0.67 19.93 5.42
N LEU A 208 1.99 19.76 5.32
CA LEU A 208 2.85 19.46 6.46
C LEU A 208 2.94 20.63 7.45
N SER A 209 2.95 21.88 6.97
CA SER A 209 2.91 23.03 7.87
C SER A 209 1.64 23.05 8.73
N ASP A 210 0.50 22.64 8.17
CA ASP A 210 -0.77 22.57 8.90
C ASP A 210 -0.81 21.40 9.92
N LEU A 211 0.06 20.41 9.76
CA LEU A 211 0.20 19.28 10.69
C LEU A 211 1.16 19.57 11.85
N ASP A 212 2.15 20.44 11.65
CA ASP A 212 3.10 20.84 12.70
C ASP A 212 2.43 21.74 13.77
N ASP A 213 1.31 22.39 13.45
CA ASP A 213 0.47 23.15 14.40
C ASP A 213 -0.30 22.27 15.41
N LEU A 214 -0.16 20.93 15.33
CA LEU A 214 -0.85 19.96 16.18
C LEU A 214 0.00 19.38 17.31
N ASP A 215 1.29 19.70 17.34
CA ASP A 215 2.23 19.24 18.38
C ASP A 215 2.09 20.04 19.68
#